data_AF-E6U5L8-F1
#
_entry.id   AF-E6U5L8-F1
#
_cell.length_a   1.000
_cell.length_b   1.000
_cell.length_c   1.000
_cell.angle_alpha   90.00
_cell.angle_beta   90.00
_cell.angle_gamma   90.00
#
_symmetry.space_group_name_H-M   'P 1'
#
loop_
_entity.id
_entity.type
_entity.pdbx_description
1 polymer ?
#
loop_
_entity_poly.entity_id
_entity_poly.type
_entity_poly.pdbx_seq_one_letter_code
_entity_poly.pdbx_strand_id
1 'polypeptide(L)'
;MNKPIKETEHLHTIFKLIIAGIVSVLVIVVSCCLAFGGSFAYVWLFTPKNIHKEVSIQQAGEMLTIRYTTTYAREHSTDVYIFSEKQSGELTHYLIDGDFVSPKIKQIYNTQSLVAYEWSAGKVYFITYKEKGSVIQPFSSIQIDAGNFQDANLLYPVAKQQFNTRKWGCINLFAELLLKCNDTEAKATLQRYARGLFTDEEMMQNRGSPITSSDVQEYAAKLISKYP
;
A
#
# COMPACT_ATOMS: atom_id res chain seq x y z
N MET A 1 18.68 -74.70 -54.97
CA MET A 1 19.76 -73.77 -54.64
C MET A 1 19.11 -72.48 -54.14
N ASN A 2 18.71 -72.46 -52.86
CA ASN A 2 17.91 -71.39 -52.28
C ASN A 2 18.83 -70.32 -51.67
N LYS A 3 18.85 -69.13 -52.26
CA LYS A 3 19.47 -67.92 -51.71
C LYS A 3 18.45 -66.81 -51.31
N PRO A 4 17.36 -67.09 -50.56
CA PRO A 4 16.44 -66.03 -50.11
C PRO A 4 16.81 -65.38 -48.76
N ILE A 5 17.86 -65.84 -48.06
CA ILE A 5 18.09 -65.47 -46.65
C ILE A 5 18.68 -64.05 -46.47
N LYS A 6 19.42 -63.52 -47.46
CA LYS A 6 20.06 -62.19 -47.34
C LYS A 6 19.11 -61.00 -47.52
N GLU A 7 18.04 -61.15 -48.30
CA GLU A 7 17.08 -60.05 -48.52
C GLU A 7 16.21 -59.77 -47.30
N THR A 8 15.84 -60.82 -46.54
CA THR A 8 15.02 -60.69 -45.33
C THR A 8 15.75 -59.96 -44.19
N GLU A 9 17.07 -60.13 -44.05
CA GLU A 9 17.87 -59.43 -43.04
C GLU A 9 18.01 -57.94 -43.35
N HIS A 10 18.15 -57.59 -44.63
CA HIS A 10 18.24 -56.20 -45.08
C HIS A 10 16.92 -55.44 -44.89
N LEU A 11 15.79 -56.08 -45.22
CA LEU A 11 14.45 -55.55 -44.98
C LEU A 11 14.18 -55.34 -43.48
N HIS A 12 14.60 -56.30 -42.63
CA HIS A 12 14.43 -56.18 -41.19
C HIS A 12 15.28 -55.05 -40.57
N THR A 13 16.48 -54.81 -41.11
CA THR A 13 17.35 -53.72 -40.68
C THR A 13 16.79 -52.35 -41.08
N ILE A 14 16.28 -52.21 -42.31
CA ILE A 14 15.60 -50.99 -42.76
C ILE A 14 14.38 -50.70 -41.89
N PHE A 15 13.56 -51.72 -41.60
CA PHE A 15 12.37 -51.56 -40.76
C PHE A 15 12.71 -51.09 -39.33
N LYS A 16 13.77 -51.65 -38.72
CA LYS A 16 14.26 -51.18 -37.40
C LYS A 16 14.72 -49.72 -37.42
N LEU A 17 15.43 -49.30 -38.47
CA LEU A 17 15.88 -47.92 -38.63
C LEU A 17 14.69 -46.95 -38.78
N ILE A 18 13.66 -47.33 -39.53
CA ILE A 18 12.43 -46.54 -39.68
C ILE A 18 11.72 -46.39 -38.33
N ILE A 19 11.53 -47.49 -37.58
CA ILE A 19 10.91 -47.45 -36.26
C ILE A 19 11.73 -46.57 -35.30
N ALA A 20 13.06 -46.73 -35.26
CA ALA A 20 13.93 -45.94 -34.40
C ALA A 20 13.85 -44.43 -34.75
N GLY A 21 13.76 -44.09 -36.04
CA GLY A 21 13.53 -42.72 -36.50
C GLY A 21 12.21 -42.14 -36.01
N ILE A 22 11.11 -42.89 -36.16
CA ILE A 22 9.78 -42.48 -35.69
C ILE A 22 9.76 -42.26 -34.17
N VAL A 23 10.32 -43.20 -33.41
CA VAL A 23 10.40 -43.10 -31.93
C VAL A 23 11.22 -41.88 -31.52
N SER A 24 12.34 -41.62 -32.18
CA SER A 24 13.20 -40.46 -31.89
C SER A 24 12.45 -39.14 -32.12
N VAL A 25 11.71 -39.02 -33.23
CA VAL A 25 10.87 -37.83 -33.51
C VAL A 25 9.79 -37.67 -32.44
N LEU A 26 9.13 -38.76 -32.03
CA LEU A 26 8.10 -38.75 -30.99
C LEU A 26 8.65 -38.25 -29.64
N VAL A 27 9.83 -38.73 -29.23
CA VAL A 27 10.50 -38.28 -28.00
C VAL A 27 10.84 -36.80 -28.05
N ILE A 28 11.33 -36.30 -29.20
CA ILE A 28 11.64 -34.87 -29.39
C ILE A 28 10.37 -34.03 -29.28
N VAL A 29 9.28 -34.44 -29.96
CA VAL A 29 8.00 -33.72 -29.93
C VAL A 29 7.45 -33.66 -28.51
N VAL A 30 7.42 -34.79 -27.79
CA VAL A 30 6.94 -34.82 -26.39
C VAL A 30 7.81 -33.95 -25.48
N SER A 31 9.13 -33.99 -25.65
CA SER A 31 10.06 -33.17 -24.86
C SER A 31 9.83 -31.68 -25.11
N CYS A 32 9.63 -31.27 -26.37
CA CYS A 32 9.27 -29.90 -26.73
C CYS A 32 7.93 -29.49 -26.12
N CYS A 33 6.91 -30.35 -26.17
CA CYS A 33 5.61 -30.09 -25.56
C CYS A 33 5.70 -29.90 -24.04
N LEU A 34 6.49 -30.72 -23.34
CA LEU A 34 6.71 -30.60 -21.91
C LEU A 34 7.49 -29.33 -21.54
N ALA A 35 8.54 -29.00 -22.28
CA ALA A 35 9.33 -27.78 -22.06
C ALA A 35 8.48 -26.51 -22.29
N PHE A 36 7.66 -26.51 -23.34
CA PHE A 36 6.75 -25.40 -23.64
C PHE A 36 5.62 -25.29 -22.60
N GLY A 37 5.01 -26.41 -22.22
CA GLY A 37 3.99 -26.46 -21.18
C GLY A 37 4.52 -26.00 -19.81
N GLY A 38 5.74 -26.43 -19.45
CA GLY A 38 6.42 -26.00 -18.23
C GLY A 38 6.71 -24.49 -18.22
N SER A 39 7.21 -23.96 -19.34
CA SER A 39 7.48 -22.53 -19.49
C SER A 39 6.20 -21.69 -19.41
N PHE A 40 5.12 -22.13 -20.07
CA PHE A 40 3.84 -21.45 -20.02
C PHE A 40 3.20 -21.49 -18.63
N ALA A 41 3.24 -22.64 -17.95
CA ALA A 41 2.77 -22.78 -16.57
C ALA A 41 3.57 -21.91 -15.61
N TYR A 42 4.90 -21.83 -15.79
CA TYR A 42 5.77 -20.94 -15.01
C TYR A 42 5.35 -19.48 -15.21
N VAL A 43 5.25 -19.00 -16.46
CA VAL A 43 4.80 -17.63 -16.73
C VAL A 43 3.43 -17.38 -16.12
N TRP A 44 2.46 -18.28 -16.29
CA TRP A 44 1.11 -18.08 -15.76
C TRP A 44 1.04 -18.06 -14.23
N LEU A 45 1.80 -18.92 -13.54
CA LEU A 45 1.86 -18.97 -12.08
C LEU A 45 2.63 -17.80 -11.46
N PHE A 46 3.61 -17.24 -12.17
CA PHE A 46 4.49 -16.19 -11.67
C PHE A 46 4.22 -14.81 -12.29
N THR A 47 3.23 -14.67 -13.18
CA THR A 47 2.81 -13.34 -13.64
C THR A 47 2.01 -12.68 -12.51
N PRO A 48 2.46 -11.53 -11.97
CA PRO A 48 1.73 -10.85 -10.92
C PRO A 48 0.33 -10.50 -11.43
N LYS A 49 -0.68 -10.97 -10.70
CA LYS A 49 -2.06 -10.57 -10.96
C LYS A 49 -2.20 -9.15 -10.43
N ASN A 50 -2.62 -8.20 -11.26
CA ASN A 50 -2.85 -6.83 -10.80
C ASN A 50 -4.35 -6.59 -10.67
N ILE A 51 -4.82 -6.20 -9.48
CA ILE A 51 -6.23 -5.81 -9.27
C ILE A 51 -6.33 -4.30 -9.40
N HIS A 52 -7.17 -3.85 -10.33
CA HIS A 52 -7.44 -2.43 -10.56
C HIS A 52 -8.87 -2.13 -10.14
N LYS A 53 -9.06 -1.10 -9.32
CA LYS A 53 -10.38 -0.65 -8.87
C LYS A 53 -10.45 0.85 -8.81
N GLU A 54 -11.65 1.36 -9.02
CA GLU A 54 -12.00 2.78 -8.92
C GLU A 54 -13.22 2.94 -8.00
N VAL A 55 -13.17 3.92 -7.12
CA VAL A 55 -14.27 4.27 -6.22
C VAL A 55 -14.44 5.78 -6.21
N SER A 56 -15.64 6.26 -6.48
CA SER A 56 -16.00 7.66 -6.35
C SER A 56 -16.68 7.92 -5.02
N ILE A 57 -16.31 9.01 -4.36
CA ILE A 57 -16.87 9.44 -3.08
C ILE A 57 -17.18 10.94 -3.14
N GLN A 58 -18.14 11.37 -2.33
CA GLN A 58 -18.43 12.79 -2.18
C GLN A 58 -17.87 13.30 -0.85
N GLN A 59 -17.06 14.36 -0.88
CA GLN A 59 -16.50 15.02 0.30
C GLN A 59 -16.62 16.53 0.16
N ALA A 60 -17.15 17.21 1.18
CA ALA A 60 -17.27 18.67 1.23
C ALA A 60 -17.82 19.32 -0.07
N GLY A 61 -18.79 18.65 -0.70
CA GLY A 61 -19.41 19.09 -1.96
C GLY A 61 -18.54 18.92 -3.20
N GLU A 62 -17.51 18.06 -3.17
CA GLU A 62 -16.65 17.69 -4.30
C GLU A 62 -16.68 16.18 -4.49
N MET A 63 -16.70 15.75 -5.75
CA MET A 63 -16.49 14.34 -6.08
C MET A 63 -14.98 14.06 -6.13
N LEU A 64 -14.56 13.09 -5.32
CA LEU A 64 -13.22 12.53 -5.39
C LEU A 64 -13.27 11.13 -5.99
N THR A 65 -12.30 10.83 -6.84
CA THR A 65 -12.13 9.51 -7.43
C THR A 65 -10.86 8.88 -6.87
N ILE A 66 -10.98 7.71 -6.27
CA ILE A 66 -9.88 6.93 -5.74
C ILE A 66 -9.62 5.80 -6.75
N ARG A 67 -8.42 5.76 -7.33
CA ARG A 67 -7.97 4.65 -8.15
C ARG A 67 -6.91 3.89 -7.41
N TYR A 68 -6.99 2.57 -7.41
CA TYR A 68 -5.96 1.77 -6.80
C TYR A 68 -5.62 0.50 -7.58
N THR A 69 -4.34 0.17 -7.55
CA THR A 69 -3.76 -0.99 -8.22
C THR A 69 -2.99 -1.81 -7.22
N THR A 70 -3.50 -3.00 -6.88
CA THR A 70 -2.78 -3.96 -6.04
C THR A 70 -1.94 -4.86 -6.92
N THR A 71 -0.63 -4.85 -6.70
CA THR A 71 0.34 -5.72 -7.37
C THR A 71 0.63 -6.92 -6.47
N TYR A 72 0.23 -8.11 -6.91
CA TYR A 72 0.48 -9.35 -6.19
C TYR A 72 1.82 -9.93 -6.65
N ALA A 73 2.92 -9.37 -6.13
CA ALA A 73 4.28 -9.88 -6.26
C ALA A 73 4.71 -10.62 -4.97
N ARG A 74 6.02 -10.89 -4.77
CA ARG A 74 6.54 -11.49 -3.52
C ARG A 74 6.16 -10.68 -2.28
N GLU A 75 6.10 -9.36 -2.44
CA GLU A 75 5.55 -8.42 -1.48
C GLU A 75 4.31 -7.80 -2.13
N HIS A 76 3.17 -7.90 -1.44
CA HIS A 76 1.94 -7.29 -1.93
C HIS A 76 2.03 -5.79 -1.69
N SER A 77 1.79 -4.99 -2.72
CA SER A 77 1.70 -3.53 -2.57
C SER A 77 0.48 -3.00 -3.31
N THR A 78 -0.09 -1.91 -2.81
CA THR A 78 -1.16 -1.19 -3.49
C THR A 78 -0.79 0.27 -3.69
N ASP A 79 -0.77 0.70 -4.94
CA ASP A 79 -0.72 2.12 -5.31
C ASP A 79 -2.13 2.70 -5.21
N VAL A 80 -2.29 3.81 -4.49
CA VAL A 80 -3.55 4.53 -4.34
C VAL A 80 -3.38 5.96 -4.82
N TYR A 81 -4.18 6.33 -5.80
CA TYR A 81 -4.24 7.67 -6.39
C TYR A 81 -5.58 8.30 -6.08
N ILE A 82 -5.57 9.57 -5.67
CA ILE A 82 -6.79 10.33 -5.41
C ILE A 82 -6.85 11.47 -6.43
N PHE A 83 -8.01 11.63 -7.06
CA PHE A 83 -8.31 12.68 -8.02
C PHE A 83 -9.48 13.52 -7.52
N SER A 84 -9.50 14.80 -7.87
CA SER A 84 -10.66 15.68 -7.70
C SER A 84 -11.18 16.09 -9.07
N GLU A 85 -12.50 16.18 -9.22
CA GLU A 85 -13.11 16.72 -10.44
C GLU A 85 -12.73 18.19 -10.72
N LYS A 86 -12.27 18.92 -9.69
CA LYS A 86 -11.96 20.35 -9.77
C LYS A 86 -10.50 20.67 -10.07
N GLN A 87 -9.63 19.67 -10.08
CA GLN A 87 -8.19 19.84 -10.32
C GLN A 87 -7.74 18.89 -11.42
N SER A 88 -6.84 19.36 -12.30
CA SER A 88 -6.18 18.49 -13.26
C SER A 88 -5.06 17.69 -12.59
N GLY A 89 -5.01 16.39 -12.86
CA GLY A 89 -4.01 15.48 -12.30
C GLY A 89 -4.43 14.84 -10.97
N GLU A 90 -3.51 14.06 -10.40
CA GLU A 90 -3.71 13.46 -9.08
C GLU A 90 -3.54 14.51 -7.98
N LEU A 91 -4.42 14.47 -6.98
CA LEU A 91 -4.26 15.21 -5.73
C LEU A 91 -3.10 14.63 -4.92
N THR A 92 -3.02 13.30 -4.85
CA THR A 92 -2.00 12.60 -4.08
C THR A 92 -1.88 11.15 -4.50
N HIS A 93 -0.73 10.58 -4.16
CA HIS A 93 -0.38 9.18 -4.36
C HIS A 93 0.16 8.61 -3.04
N TYR A 94 -0.30 7.42 -2.70
CA TYR A 94 0.18 6.63 -1.57
C TYR A 94 0.57 5.24 -2.03
N LEU A 95 1.71 4.76 -1.55
CA LEU A 95 2.09 3.36 -1.64
C LEU A 95 1.77 2.66 -0.32
N ILE A 96 1.08 1.53 -0.41
CA ILE A 96 0.60 0.77 0.74
C ILE A 96 1.16 -0.64 0.67
N ASP A 97 1.63 -1.17 1.80
CA ASP A 97 1.94 -2.60 1.91
C ASP A 97 0.65 -3.40 2.11
N GLY A 98 0.39 -4.33 1.19
CA GLY A 98 -0.78 -5.19 1.17
C GLY A 98 -1.94 -4.66 0.33
N ASP A 99 -3.09 -5.33 0.48
CA ASP A 99 -4.31 -5.05 -0.29
C ASP A 99 -5.01 -3.80 0.24
N PHE A 100 -5.39 -2.89 -0.67
CA PHE A 100 -6.26 -1.78 -0.29
C PHE A 100 -7.71 -2.24 -0.17
N VAL A 101 -8.27 -2.05 1.02
CA VAL A 101 -9.71 -2.16 1.27
C VAL A 101 -10.31 -0.77 1.17
N SER A 102 -11.55 -0.68 0.66
CA SER A 102 -12.28 0.59 0.62
C SER A 102 -12.17 1.31 1.97
N PRO A 103 -11.68 2.56 1.99
CA PRO A 103 -11.33 3.22 3.23
C PRO A 103 -12.59 3.61 3.98
N LYS A 104 -12.55 3.47 5.30
CA LYS A 104 -13.53 4.14 6.15
C LYS A 104 -13.16 5.61 6.24
N ILE A 105 -14.08 6.44 5.77
CA ILE A 105 -13.93 7.89 5.74
C ILE A 105 -14.77 8.49 6.86
N LYS A 106 -14.15 9.30 7.69
CA LYS A 106 -14.81 9.96 8.80
C LYS A 106 -14.51 11.45 8.78
N GLN A 107 -15.55 12.28 8.81
CA GLN A 107 -15.36 13.71 9.08
C GLN A 107 -14.87 13.87 10.52
N ILE A 108 -13.68 14.45 10.69
CA ILE A 108 -13.03 14.62 11.98
C ILE A 108 -13.02 16.07 12.46
N TYR A 109 -13.24 17.01 11.54
CA TYR A 109 -13.31 18.44 11.83
C TYR A 109 -14.24 19.14 10.86
N ASN A 110 -15.04 20.09 11.34
CA ASN A 110 -15.98 20.84 10.52
C ASN A 110 -16.27 22.20 11.15
N THR A 111 -15.74 23.25 10.52
CA THR A 111 -16.05 24.65 10.80
C THR A 111 -16.46 25.33 9.50
N GLN A 112 -16.90 26.59 9.59
CA GLN A 112 -17.21 27.38 8.40
C GLN A 112 -15.99 27.63 7.49
N SER A 113 -14.78 27.57 8.04
CA SER A 113 -13.53 27.84 7.33
C SER A 113 -12.78 26.57 6.92
N LEU A 114 -12.96 25.45 7.62
CA LEU A 114 -12.16 24.24 7.42
C LEU A 114 -12.99 22.98 7.66
N VAL A 115 -12.94 22.04 6.72
CA VAL A 115 -13.47 20.68 6.90
C VAL A 115 -12.34 19.68 6.69
N ALA A 116 -12.23 18.68 7.56
CA ALA A 116 -11.22 17.63 7.44
C ALA A 116 -11.81 16.24 7.62
N TYR A 117 -11.28 15.28 6.87
CA TYR A 117 -11.68 13.90 6.82
C TYR A 117 -10.50 12.99 7.10
N GLU A 118 -10.68 12.06 8.02
CA GLU A 118 -9.78 10.94 8.27
C GLU A 118 -10.14 9.79 7.35
N TRP A 119 -9.12 9.24 6.71
CA TRP A 119 -9.19 8.03 5.90
C TRP A 119 -8.47 6.92 6.62
N SER A 120 -9.15 5.78 6.78
CA SER A 120 -8.58 4.61 7.45
C SER A 120 -8.86 3.34 6.66
N ALA A 121 -7.80 2.64 6.26
CA ALA A 121 -7.86 1.34 5.57
C ALA A 121 -6.72 0.45 6.05
N GLY A 122 -7.01 -0.51 6.94
CA GLY A 122 -5.96 -1.36 7.52
C GLY A 122 -4.92 -0.54 8.29
N LYS A 123 -3.66 -0.58 7.83
CA LYS A 123 -2.54 0.20 8.41
C LYS A 123 -2.43 1.63 7.88
N VAL A 124 -3.29 2.02 6.95
CA VAL A 124 -3.17 3.28 6.20
C VAL A 124 -4.06 4.33 6.82
N TYR A 125 -3.46 5.45 7.17
CA TYR A 125 -4.12 6.61 7.75
C TYR A 125 -3.62 7.88 7.08
N PHE A 126 -4.52 8.64 6.48
CA PHE A 126 -4.23 9.97 5.95
C PHE A 126 -5.41 10.91 6.14
N ILE A 127 -5.18 12.20 6.00
CA ILE A 127 -6.21 13.23 6.09
C ILE A 127 -6.38 13.90 4.75
N THR A 128 -7.62 14.22 4.41
CA THR A 128 -7.93 15.25 3.41
C THR A 128 -8.59 16.42 4.10
N TYR A 129 -8.33 17.63 3.65
CA TYR A 129 -8.94 18.84 4.19
C TYR A 129 -9.34 19.80 3.07
N LYS A 130 -10.26 20.72 3.39
CA LYS A 130 -10.71 21.77 2.49
C LYS A 130 -10.92 23.05 3.27
N GLU A 131 -10.19 24.08 2.89
CA GLU A 131 -10.47 25.45 3.32
C GLU A 131 -11.65 26.03 2.52
N LYS A 132 -12.43 26.93 3.12
CA LYS A 132 -13.51 27.64 2.44
C LYS A 132 -13.01 28.32 1.16
N GLY A 133 -13.59 27.94 0.02
CA GLY A 133 -13.24 28.51 -1.29
C GLY A 133 -12.03 27.85 -1.98
N SER A 134 -11.40 26.86 -1.32
CA SER A 134 -10.33 26.04 -1.91
C SER A 134 -10.86 24.70 -2.44
N VAL A 135 -10.00 23.92 -3.09
CA VAL A 135 -10.24 22.51 -3.44
C VAL A 135 -9.78 21.60 -2.30
N ILE A 136 -10.25 20.35 -2.26
CA ILE A 136 -9.73 19.37 -1.31
C ILE A 136 -8.23 19.14 -1.51
N GLN A 137 -7.47 19.16 -0.41
CA GLN A 137 -6.04 18.90 -0.35
C GLN A 137 -5.74 17.69 0.54
N PRO A 138 -4.73 16.87 0.17
CA PRO A 138 -4.20 15.84 1.03
C PRO A 138 -3.30 16.45 2.12
N PHE A 139 -3.32 15.88 3.32
CA PHE A 139 -2.29 16.13 4.30
C PHE A 139 -1.16 15.11 4.13
N SER A 140 0.08 15.59 4.04
CA SER A 140 1.26 14.75 4.08
C SER A 140 2.21 15.27 5.16
N SER A 141 2.55 14.40 6.12
CA SER A 141 3.56 14.71 7.14
C SER A 141 4.95 14.98 6.52
N ILE A 142 5.21 14.41 5.34
CA ILE A 142 6.46 14.58 4.58
C ILE A 142 6.58 15.98 3.97
N GLN A 143 5.46 16.64 3.67
CA GLN A 143 5.45 17.95 2.98
C GLN A 143 5.47 19.16 3.91
N ILE A 144 5.48 18.96 5.23
CA ILE A 144 5.66 20.09 6.15
C ILE A 144 7.15 20.46 6.17
N ASP A 145 7.61 21.17 5.15
CA ASP A 145 8.92 21.81 5.14
C ASP A 145 8.99 22.89 6.22
N ALA A 146 10.15 23.02 6.88
CA ALA A 146 10.36 23.99 7.95
C ALA A 146 10.09 25.46 7.54
N GLY A 147 9.99 25.74 6.23
CA GLY A 147 9.71 27.05 5.67
C GLY A 147 8.25 27.34 5.30
N ASN A 148 7.36 26.34 5.27
CA ASN A 148 5.94 26.54 4.92
C ASN A 148 5.02 26.16 6.10
N PHE A 149 4.86 27.10 7.03
CA PHE A 149 4.04 26.96 8.25
C PHE A 149 2.54 27.13 8.02
N GLN A 150 2.11 27.39 6.78
CA GLN A 150 0.72 27.77 6.49
C GLN A 150 -0.24 26.59 6.75
N ASP A 151 0.11 25.39 6.27
CA ASP A 151 -0.67 24.17 6.53
C ASP A 151 -0.59 23.72 7.99
N ALA A 152 0.56 23.95 8.64
CA ALA A 152 0.74 23.63 10.07
C ALA A 152 -0.21 24.45 10.95
N ASN A 153 -0.35 25.76 10.68
CA ASN A 153 -1.28 26.62 11.40
C ASN A 153 -2.75 26.30 11.09
N LEU A 154 -3.08 26.02 9.82
CA LEU A 154 -4.44 25.68 9.40
C LEU A 154 -4.93 24.39 10.06
N LEU A 155 -4.08 23.36 10.08
CA LEU A 155 -4.43 22.03 10.60
C LEU A 155 -4.16 21.87 12.09
N TYR A 156 -3.48 22.81 12.75
CA TYR A 156 -3.25 22.78 14.20
C TYR A 156 -4.49 22.40 15.03
N PRO A 157 -5.68 23.03 14.86
CA PRO A 157 -6.86 22.66 15.65
C PRO A 157 -7.32 21.22 15.39
N VAL A 158 -7.20 20.74 14.15
CA VAL A 158 -7.52 19.36 13.77
C VAL A 158 -6.55 18.40 14.45
N ALA A 159 -5.25 18.68 14.32
CA ALA A 159 -4.17 17.91 14.89
C ALA A 159 -4.30 17.80 16.40
N LYS A 160 -4.59 18.91 17.09
CA LYS A 160 -4.76 18.97 18.54
C LYS A 160 -5.93 18.11 19.00
N GLN A 161 -7.08 18.25 18.34
CA GLN A 161 -8.26 17.47 18.67
C GLN A 161 -8.02 15.96 18.47
N GLN A 162 -7.39 15.56 17.37
CA GLN A 162 -7.12 14.15 17.09
C GLN A 162 -6.03 13.57 17.99
N PHE A 163 -4.98 14.32 18.29
CA PHE A 163 -3.90 13.89 19.20
C PHE A 163 -4.41 13.64 20.62
N ASN A 164 -5.35 14.47 21.08
CA ASN A 164 -5.97 14.32 22.40
C ASN A 164 -6.87 13.07 22.52
N THR A 165 -7.22 12.43 21.41
CA THR A 165 -7.87 11.11 21.46
C THR A 165 -6.93 10.00 21.92
N ARG A 166 -5.61 10.24 21.99
CA ARG A 166 -4.57 9.26 22.40
C ARG A 166 -4.56 7.96 21.58
N LYS A 167 -5.21 7.94 20.41
CA LYS A 167 -5.08 6.84 19.45
C LYS A 167 -3.72 6.91 18.78
N TRP A 168 -2.99 5.80 18.78
CA TRP A 168 -1.61 5.75 18.28
C TRP A 168 -1.51 6.08 16.79
N GLY A 169 -2.52 5.74 15.98
CA GLY A 169 -2.60 6.16 14.57
C GLY A 169 -2.65 7.69 14.42
N CYS A 170 -3.45 8.37 15.25
CA CYS A 170 -3.54 9.84 15.24
C CYS A 170 -2.25 10.49 15.76
N ILE A 171 -1.60 9.88 16.75
CA ILE A 171 -0.30 10.34 17.25
C ILE A 171 0.75 10.29 16.15
N ASN A 172 0.85 9.16 15.43
CA ASN A 172 1.80 9.00 14.32
C ASN A 172 1.55 10.00 13.17
N LEU A 173 0.30 10.39 12.98
CA LEU A 173 -0.09 11.32 11.92
C LEU A 173 0.18 12.79 12.28
N PHE A 174 -0.09 13.20 13.53
CA PHE A 174 -0.15 14.62 13.91
C PHE A 174 0.95 15.08 14.87
N ALA A 175 1.70 14.17 15.50
CA ALA A 175 2.72 14.53 16.49
C ALA A 175 3.75 15.54 15.95
N GLU A 176 4.31 15.27 14.77
CA GLU A 176 5.32 16.16 14.18
C GLU A 176 4.77 17.56 13.86
N LEU A 177 3.54 17.66 13.36
CA LEU A 177 2.87 18.94 13.12
C LEU A 177 2.74 19.74 14.42
N LEU A 178 2.27 19.09 15.49
CA LEU A 178 2.09 19.74 16.78
C LEU A 178 3.42 20.21 17.39
N LEU A 179 4.50 19.43 17.22
CA LEU A 179 5.84 19.85 17.63
C LEU A 179 6.34 21.05 16.83
N LYS A 180 6.09 21.10 15.51
CA LYS A 180 6.43 22.28 14.68
C LYS A 180 5.66 23.52 15.13
N CYS A 181 4.41 23.36 15.57
CA CYS A 181 3.61 24.43 16.17
C CYS A 181 3.99 24.77 17.63
N ASN A 182 5.06 24.20 18.18
CA ASN A 182 5.49 24.38 19.58
C ASN A 182 4.41 24.02 20.62
N ASP A 183 3.59 23.00 20.35
CA ASP A 183 2.58 22.53 21.30
C ASP A 183 3.24 21.84 22.50
N THR A 184 3.14 22.49 23.67
CA THR A 184 3.80 22.03 24.90
C THR A 184 3.19 20.76 25.48
N GLU A 185 1.89 20.55 25.33
CA GLU A 185 1.20 19.36 25.83
C GLU A 185 1.49 18.14 24.95
N ALA A 186 1.54 18.33 23.63
CA ALA A 186 1.96 17.28 22.70
C ALA A 186 3.40 16.87 22.98
N LYS A 187 4.30 17.84 23.18
CA LYS A 187 5.69 17.60 23.57
C LYS A 187 5.79 16.81 24.88
N ALA A 188 5.06 17.23 25.93
CA ALA A 188 5.05 16.51 27.21
C ALA A 188 4.54 15.07 27.07
N THR A 189 3.50 14.85 26.25
CA THR A 189 2.98 13.51 25.96
C THR A 189 4.02 12.65 25.26
N LEU A 190 4.67 13.17 24.21
CA LEU A 190 5.68 12.43 23.46
C LEU A 190 6.92 12.14 24.31
N GLN A 191 7.33 13.04 25.19
CA GLN A 191 8.41 12.78 26.16
C GLN A 191 8.05 11.63 27.11
N ARG A 192 6.79 11.53 27.54
CA ARG A 192 6.29 10.42 28.35
C ARG A 192 6.32 9.10 27.56
N TYR A 193 5.82 9.10 26.32
CA TYR A 193 5.85 7.91 25.46
C TYR A 193 7.27 7.46 25.11
N ALA A 194 8.20 8.38 24.87
CA ALA A 194 9.61 8.06 24.60
C ALA A 194 10.27 7.29 25.77
N ARG A 195 9.76 7.47 26.99
CA ARG A 195 10.18 6.74 28.20
C ARG A 195 9.42 5.42 28.43
N GLY A 196 8.56 5.04 27.49
CA GLY A 196 7.72 3.84 27.60
C GLY A 196 6.59 3.96 28.63
N LEU A 197 6.22 5.19 29.02
CA LEU A 197 5.20 5.44 30.03
C LEU A 197 3.83 5.62 29.37
N PHE A 198 2.98 4.60 29.43
CA PHE A 198 1.61 4.60 28.90
C PHE A 198 0.61 4.43 30.04
N THR A 199 -0.55 5.08 29.98
CA THR A 199 -1.62 4.82 30.96
C THR A 199 -2.41 3.57 30.58
N ASP A 200 -3.09 2.96 31.55
CA ASP A 200 -3.93 1.78 31.31
C ASP A 200 -5.04 2.08 30.29
N GLU A 201 -5.64 3.27 30.35
CA GLU A 201 -6.66 3.71 29.40
C GLU A 201 -6.11 3.78 27.98
N GLU A 202 -4.88 4.30 27.81
CA GLU A 202 -4.22 4.38 26.50
C GLU A 202 -3.93 2.98 25.95
N MET A 203 -3.47 2.07 26.82
CA MET A 203 -3.22 0.67 26.44
C MET A 203 -4.52 -0.05 26.05
N MET A 204 -5.60 0.17 26.80
CA MET A 204 -6.92 -0.40 26.50
C MET A 204 -7.51 0.16 25.21
N GLN A 205 -7.43 1.47 25.01
CA GLN A 205 -8.00 2.14 23.84
C GLN A 205 -7.31 1.74 22.54
N ASN A 206 -6.01 1.42 22.60
CA ASN A 206 -5.22 1.00 21.46
C ASN A 206 -5.12 -0.52 21.33
N ARG A 207 -5.91 -1.28 22.10
CA ARG A 207 -5.96 -2.75 21.99
C ARG A 207 -6.47 -3.16 20.61
N GLY A 208 -5.61 -3.85 19.86
CA GLY A 208 -5.89 -4.26 18.47
C GLY A 208 -5.46 -3.24 17.41
N SER A 209 -4.80 -2.15 17.82
CA SER A 209 -4.07 -1.29 16.89
C SER A 209 -2.97 -2.09 16.18
N PRO A 210 -2.72 -1.87 14.88
CA PRO A 210 -1.57 -2.44 14.19
C PRO A 210 -0.24 -1.79 14.62
N ILE A 211 -0.32 -0.63 15.28
CA ILE A 211 0.81 0.06 15.90
C ILE A 211 0.94 -0.48 17.32
N THR A 212 2.14 -0.83 17.74
CA THR A 212 2.46 -1.33 19.09
C THR A 212 2.97 -0.19 19.99
N SER A 213 2.99 -0.42 21.31
CA SER A 213 3.59 0.54 22.26
C SER A 213 5.07 0.77 21.99
N SER A 214 5.78 -0.25 21.52
CA SER A 214 7.19 -0.15 21.12
C SER A 214 7.35 0.79 19.91
N ASP A 215 6.49 0.65 18.90
CA ASP A 215 6.52 1.54 17.72
C ASP A 215 6.29 3.00 18.12
N VAL A 216 5.32 3.24 19.02
CA VAL A 216 5.03 4.59 19.52
C VAL A 216 6.19 5.16 20.33
N GLN A 217 6.82 4.33 21.18
CA GLN A 217 7.97 4.74 21.97
C GLN A 217 9.14 5.15 21.06
N GLU A 218 9.48 4.32 20.08
CA GLU A 218 10.57 4.61 19.12
C GLU A 218 10.27 5.87 18.31
N TYR A 219 9.05 5.98 17.78
CA TYR A 219 8.60 7.15 17.04
C TYR A 219 8.66 8.44 17.88
N ALA A 220 8.18 8.38 19.13
CA ALA A 220 8.21 9.52 20.04
C ALA A 220 9.65 9.93 20.40
N ALA A 221 10.54 8.96 20.66
CA ALA A 221 11.96 9.24 20.93
C ALA A 221 12.63 9.92 19.74
N LYS A 222 12.38 9.44 18.52
CA LYS A 222 12.87 10.05 17.28
C LYS A 222 12.41 11.50 17.13
N LEU A 223 11.12 11.77 17.36
CA LEU A 223 10.58 13.13 17.26
C LEU A 223 11.15 14.07 18.32
N ILE A 224 11.26 13.65 19.58
CA ILE A 224 11.84 14.49 20.64
C ILE A 224 13.32 14.78 20.37
N SER A 225 14.08 13.85 19.81
CA SER A 225 15.46 14.12 19.38
C SER A 225 15.53 15.12 18.22
N LYS A 226 14.54 15.14 17.33
CA LYS A 226 14.47 16.06 16.18
C LYS A 226 13.99 17.46 16.58
N TYR A 227 13.13 17.55 17.60
CA TYR A 227 12.52 18.78 18.11
C TYR A 227 12.72 18.89 19.63
N PRO A 228 13.94 19.25 20.09
CA PRO A 228 14.31 19.27 21.51
C PRO A 228 13.51 20.27 22.35
#